data_AF-A0A397T8D7-F1
#
_entry.id   AF-A0A397T8D7-F1
#
_cell.length_a   1.000
_cell.length_b   1.000
_cell.length_c   1.000
_cell.angle_alpha   90.00
_cell.angle_beta   90.00
_cell.angle_gamma   90.00
#
_symmetry.space_group_name_H-M   'P 1'
#
loop_
_entity.id
_entity.type
_entity.pdbx_description
1 polymer ?
#
loop_
_entity_poly.entity_id
_entity_poly.type
_entity_poly.pdbx_seq_one_letter_code
_entity_poly.pdbx_strand_id
1 'polypeptide(L)'
;MSLKILVGTYNLNQRSLEQDLKPWLFSLGTSSLSLSEKPDIIAIGFQEFNEYPNAFLNINNENRIKHCEEMIEKAIYNCTKERYFRIRRSVFNGLALVIYVRDEQKFNNSERLVNRIKSVEVEQVGVGPIWAGNKGAIAIRLIYDTISVCFVCAHLAPHSHNIEERNKNFKSIIERVIFTNKNKDEITIYDNDYVFFFGDLNYRIEIGSLTETKLMNLLNTNQYQLVIPFDQLNIEKRKGQVFDGFQEGEIEFPPTYKYHIGSTRSFNTSKKFPGWCDRILYYSKQSNTESIILHQYMSNNDYTTSDHKPVSALFTINYAPLTSHDNTVTKLYKFKIDKWRFVKKIVGNIAIKIFGFLWWLIGTKTGCGILALLISILIGWYLIYW
;
A
#
# COMPACT_ATOMS: atom_id res chain seq x y z
N MET A 1 19.97 -18.84 -3.08
CA MET A 1 18.54 -19.17 -3.29
C MET A 1 17.84 -17.94 -3.82
N SER A 2 16.70 -18.08 -4.51
CA SER A 2 15.95 -16.95 -5.03
C SER A 2 14.48 -17.00 -4.61
N LEU A 3 13.84 -15.84 -4.54
CA LEU A 3 12.42 -15.68 -4.25
C LEU A 3 11.82 -14.62 -5.17
N LYS A 4 10.81 -14.99 -5.96
CA LYS A 4 10.10 -14.06 -6.85
C LYS A 4 8.93 -13.41 -6.13
N ILE A 5 8.84 -12.10 -6.20
CA ILE A 5 7.84 -11.32 -5.47
C ILE A 5 7.13 -10.37 -6.42
N LEU A 6 5.81 -10.50 -6.51
CA LEU A 6 4.93 -9.53 -7.16
C LEU A 6 4.33 -8.60 -6.11
N VAL A 7 4.52 -7.30 -6.27
CA VAL A 7 3.92 -6.28 -5.41
C VAL A 7 2.94 -5.46 -6.26
N GLY A 8 1.71 -5.27 -5.78
CA GLY A 8 0.69 -4.45 -6.44
C GLY A 8 0.11 -3.42 -5.48
N THR A 9 -0.15 -2.21 -5.97
CA THR A 9 -0.90 -1.17 -5.26
C THR A 9 -2.02 -0.60 -6.12
N TYR A 10 -3.20 -0.38 -5.52
CA TYR A 10 -4.31 0.28 -6.20
C TYR A 10 -5.20 1.07 -5.23
N ASN A 11 -5.27 2.39 -5.40
CA ASN A 11 -6.28 3.20 -4.73
C ASN A 11 -7.64 3.00 -5.42
N LEU A 12 -8.61 2.44 -4.71
CA LEU A 12 -9.92 2.09 -5.25
C LEU A 12 -10.89 3.29 -5.32
N ASN A 13 -10.54 4.44 -4.73
CA ASN A 13 -11.44 5.58 -4.58
C ASN A 13 -12.81 5.15 -4.05
N GLN A 14 -12.80 4.24 -3.07
CA GLN A 14 -13.99 3.70 -2.40
C GLN A 14 -14.92 2.88 -3.32
N ARG A 15 -14.52 2.61 -4.57
CA ARG A 15 -15.29 1.84 -5.55
C ARG A 15 -15.02 0.35 -5.45
N SER A 16 -16.01 -0.47 -5.80
CA SER A 16 -15.84 -1.93 -5.85
C SER A 16 -14.82 -2.34 -6.91
N LEU A 17 -14.07 -3.41 -6.60
CA LEU A 17 -13.13 -4.00 -7.53
C LEU A 17 -13.87 -4.95 -8.48
N GLU A 18 -14.19 -4.49 -9.68
CA GLU A 18 -15.05 -5.23 -10.63
C GLU A 18 -14.32 -5.67 -11.89
N GLN A 19 -13.27 -4.95 -12.30
CA GLN A 19 -12.51 -5.25 -13.50
C GLN A 19 -11.60 -6.48 -13.29
N ASP A 20 -11.39 -7.26 -14.36
CA ASP A 20 -10.46 -8.39 -14.37
C ASP A 20 -9.06 -7.95 -13.95
N LEU A 21 -8.42 -8.65 -13.00
CA LEU A 21 -7.11 -8.26 -12.46
C LEU A 21 -5.94 -8.82 -13.25
N LYS A 22 -6.15 -9.73 -14.21
CA LYS A 22 -5.05 -10.31 -14.98
C LYS A 22 -4.22 -9.27 -15.73
N PRO A 23 -4.81 -8.26 -16.40
CA PRO A 23 -4.01 -7.24 -17.09
C PRO A 23 -3.13 -6.42 -16.14
N TRP A 24 -3.52 -6.22 -14.89
CA TRP A 24 -2.68 -5.52 -13.91
C TRP A 24 -1.60 -6.42 -13.30
N LEU A 25 -1.98 -7.62 -12.86
CA LEU A 25 -1.11 -8.48 -12.07
C LEU A 25 -0.20 -9.38 -12.91
N PHE A 26 -0.58 -9.65 -14.17
CA PHE A 26 0.07 -10.66 -15.00
C PHE A 26 0.20 -10.24 -16.48
N SER A 27 -0.02 -8.97 -16.84
CA SER A 27 0.31 -8.50 -18.19
C SER A 27 1.82 -8.33 -18.30
N LEU A 28 2.45 -9.34 -18.90
CA LEU A 28 3.82 -9.27 -19.38
C LEU A 28 3.74 -8.66 -20.79
N GLY A 29 4.36 -7.49 -20.98
CA GLY A 29 4.39 -6.83 -22.27
C GLY A 29 4.90 -7.77 -23.36
N THR A 30 4.10 -7.92 -24.42
CA THR A 30 4.44 -8.48 -25.75
C THR A 30 5.19 -9.83 -25.80
N SER A 31 4.50 -10.82 -26.38
CA SER A 31 5.03 -12.03 -27.03
C SER A 31 5.93 -12.93 -26.16
N SER A 32 5.32 -14.00 -25.64
CA SER A 32 6.01 -15.25 -25.28
C SER A 32 7.20 -15.13 -24.31
N LEU A 33 7.01 -14.48 -23.16
CA LEU A 33 7.58 -15.07 -21.97
C LEU A 33 6.68 -16.26 -21.62
N SER A 34 7.23 -17.46 -21.82
CA SER A 34 6.65 -18.69 -21.33
C SER A 34 6.24 -18.51 -19.85
N LEU A 35 5.28 -19.31 -19.39
CA LEU A 35 4.85 -19.51 -18.00
C LEU A 35 5.99 -19.82 -16.98
N SER A 36 7.26 -19.59 -17.31
CA SER A 36 8.44 -19.97 -16.52
C SER A 36 8.60 -19.18 -15.22
N GLU A 37 8.03 -17.97 -15.08
CA GLU A 37 8.36 -17.09 -13.94
C GLU A 37 7.14 -16.68 -13.12
N LYS A 38 6.48 -17.66 -12.50
CA LYS A 38 5.38 -17.42 -11.55
C LYS A 38 5.93 -16.83 -10.24
N PRO A 39 5.28 -15.81 -9.64
CA PRO A 39 5.75 -15.24 -8.38
C PRO A 39 5.62 -16.25 -7.23
N ASP A 40 6.60 -16.32 -6.35
CA ASP A 40 6.52 -17.14 -5.14
C ASP A 40 5.65 -16.46 -4.07
N ILE A 41 5.72 -15.13 -4.00
CA ILE A 41 4.92 -14.29 -3.11
C ILE A 41 4.20 -13.21 -3.94
N ILE A 42 2.93 -13.00 -3.65
CA ILE A 42 2.13 -11.90 -4.21
C ILE A 42 1.62 -11.05 -3.05
N ALA A 43 1.96 -9.76 -3.03
CA ALA A 43 1.49 -8.80 -2.03
C ALA A 43 0.68 -7.69 -2.71
N ILE A 44 -0.62 -7.61 -2.40
CA ILE A 44 -1.54 -6.63 -3.01
C ILE A 44 -2.06 -5.67 -1.93
N GLY A 45 -1.79 -4.39 -2.12
CA GLY A 45 -2.26 -3.30 -1.28
C GLY A 45 -3.36 -2.47 -1.93
N PHE A 46 -4.37 -2.09 -1.15
CA PHE A 46 -5.42 -1.19 -1.57
C PHE A 46 -5.51 0.02 -0.64
N GLN A 47 -5.83 1.17 -1.22
CA GLN A 47 -6.13 2.42 -0.50
C GLN A 47 -7.53 2.90 -0.88
N GLU A 48 -8.10 3.77 -0.04
CA GLU A 48 -9.52 4.11 -0.08
C GLU A 48 -10.39 2.85 -0.23
N PHE A 49 -10.00 1.82 0.53
CA PHE A 49 -10.53 0.49 0.40
C PHE A 49 -12.02 0.47 0.71
N ASN A 50 -12.51 1.19 1.71
CA ASN A 50 -13.93 1.23 2.07
C ASN A 50 -14.49 2.64 1.91
N GLU A 51 -15.79 2.74 1.66
CA GLU A 51 -16.54 3.99 1.71
C GLU A 51 -16.50 4.63 3.10
N TYR A 52 -16.41 5.95 3.15
CA TYR A 52 -16.56 6.70 4.40
C TYR A 52 -18.04 7.01 4.68
N PRO A 53 -18.49 6.97 5.96
CA PRO A 53 -17.69 6.75 7.18
C PRO A 53 -17.51 5.26 7.56
N ASN A 54 -18.05 4.30 6.79
CA ASN A 54 -18.02 2.87 7.10
C ASN A 54 -16.61 2.33 7.35
N ALA A 55 -15.62 2.84 6.61
CA ALA A 55 -14.20 2.52 6.79
C ALA A 55 -13.70 2.71 8.23
N PHE A 56 -14.18 3.76 8.93
CA PHE A 56 -13.74 4.11 10.29
C PHE A 56 -14.40 3.25 11.38
N LEU A 57 -15.55 2.69 11.05
CA LEU A 57 -16.33 1.83 11.94
C LEU A 57 -16.12 0.35 11.64
N ASN A 58 -15.26 0.02 10.67
CA ASN A 58 -15.03 -1.33 10.16
C ASN A 58 -16.32 -2.02 9.67
N ILE A 59 -17.29 -1.25 9.20
CA ILE A 59 -18.55 -1.78 8.68
C ILE A 59 -18.28 -2.40 7.30
N ASN A 60 -18.75 -3.63 7.10
CA ASN A 60 -18.64 -4.40 5.84
C ASN A 60 -17.21 -4.75 5.36
N ASN A 61 -16.17 -4.50 6.17
CA ASN A 61 -14.79 -4.84 5.82
C ASN A 61 -14.63 -6.29 5.36
N GLU A 62 -15.28 -7.23 6.06
CA GLU A 62 -15.18 -8.67 5.82
C GLU A 62 -15.74 -9.12 4.47
N ASN A 63 -16.91 -8.62 4.08
CA ASN A 63 -17.50 -8.97 2.79
C ASN A 63 -16.69 -8.39 1.64
N ARG A 64 -16.21 -7.15 1.82
CA ARG A 64 -15.46 -6.47 0.78
C ARG A 64 -14.06 -7.04 0.57
N ILE A 65 -13.36 -7.41 1.65
CA ILE A 65 -12.06 -8.08 1.52
C ILE A 65 -12.21 -9.45 0.89
N LYS A 66 -13.25 -10.22 1.24
CA LYS A 66 -13.54 -11.51 0.59
C LYS A 66 -13.74 -11.37 -0.92
N HIS A 67 -14.55 -10.39 -1.35
CA HIS A 67 -14.74 -10.11 -2.78
C HIS A 67 -13.41 -9.78 -3.49
N CYS A 68 -12.55 -8.98 -2.86
CA CYS A 68 -11.24 -8.67 -3.45
C CYS A 68 -10.31 -9.89 -3.50
N GLU A 69 -10.34 -10.73 -2.47
CA GLU A 69 -9.61 -12.01 -2.41
C GLU A 69 -10.07 -12.96 -3.52
N GLU A 70 -11.38 -13.10 -3.73
CA GLU A 70 -11.96 -13.91 -4.83
C GLU A 70 -11.48 -13.42 -6.20
N MET A 71 -11.46 -12.09 -6.41
CA MET A 71 -10.96 -11.49 -7.66
C MET A 71 -9.46 -11.74 -7.88
N ILE A 72 -8.65 -11.63 -6.81
CA ILE A 72 -7.21 -11.91 -6.85
C ILE A 72 -6.97 -13.39 -7.12
N GLU A 73 -7.63 -14.28 -6.37
CA GLU A 73 -7.48 -15.74 -6.50
C GLU A 73 -7.92 -16.22 -7.88
N LYS A 74 -9.00 -15.66 -8.43
CA LYS A 74 -9.44 -15.93 -9.81
C LYS A 74 -8.38 -15.51 -10.83
N ALA A 75 -7.77 -14.33 -10.66
CA ALA A 75 -6.71 -13.86 -11.57
C ALA A 75 -5.45 -14.74 -11.47
N ILE A 76 -5.01 -15.05 -10.24
CA ILE A 76 -3.88 -15.96 -9.96
C ILE A 76 -4.12 -17.31 -10.63
N TYR A 77 -5.25 -17.96 -10.35
CA TYR A 77 -5.54 -19.28 -10.88
C TYR A 77 -5.60 -19.27 -12.41
N ASN A 78 -6.23 -18.25 -12.99
CA ASN A 78 -6.36 -18.15 -14.44
C ASN A 78 -5.02 -17.99 -15.16
N CYS A 79 -4.07 -17.25 -14.59
CA CYS A 79 -2.76 -16.99 -15.19
C CYS A 79 -1.71 -18.04 -14.86
N THR A 80 -1.67 -18.52 -13.61
CA THR A 80 -0.59 -19.39 -13.12
C THR A 80 -0.94 -20.88 -13.21
N LYS A 81 -2.24 -21.21 -13.25
CA LYS A 81 -2.79 -22.57 -13.09
C LYS A 81 -2.31 -23.28 -11.81
N GLU A 82 -1.90 -22.51 -10.81
CA GLU A 82 -1.38 -23.00 -9.54
C GLU A 82 -2.22 -22.52 -8.37
N ARG A 83 -2.09 -23.26 -7.26
CA ARG A 83 -2.70 -22.89 -6.00
C ARG A 83 -1.78 -21.91 -5.27
N TYR A 84 -2.37 -20.85 -4.72
CA TYR A 84 -1.70 -19.92 -3.83
C TYR A 84 -2.49 -19.88 -2.52
N PHE A 85 -1.78 -19.86 -1.39
CA PHE A 85 -2.40 -19.71 -0.08
C PHE A 85 -2.31 -18.27 0.38
N ARG A 86 -3.44 -17.72 0.82
CA ARG A 86 -3.46 -16.46 1.55
C ARG A 86 -2.80 -16.66 2.92
N ILE A 87 -1.59 -16.15 3.07
CA ILE A 87 -0.82 -16.21 4.31
C ILE A 87 -1.36 -15.21 5.33
N ARG A 88 -1.67 -13.99 4.86
CA ARG A 88 -2.18 -12.95 5.74
C ARG A 88 -2.99 -11.93 4.97
N ARG A 89 -4.04 -11.44 5.62
CA ARG A 89 -4.76 -10.22 5.24
C ARG A 89 -4.84 -9.29 6.43
N SER A 90 -4.97 -8.01 6.15
CA SER A 90 -5.18 -6.97 7.15
C SER A 90 -5.94 -5.80 6.52
N VAL A 91 -6.90 -5.25 7.26
CA VAL A 91 -7.71 -4.09 6.85
C VAL A 91 -7.65 -3.05 7.98
N PHE A 92 -7.40 -1.79 7.62
CA PHE A 92 -7.23 -0.70 8.58
C PHE A 92 -7.75 0.63 8.01
N ASN A 93 -8.90 1.11 8.49
CA ASN A 93 -9.41 2.48 8.27
C ASN A 93 -9.41 2.98 6.80
N GLY A 94 -9.57 2.06 5.84
CA GLY A 94 -9.53 2.36 4.40
C GLY A 94 -8.26 1.91 3.68
N LEU A 95 -7.37 1.18 4.35
CA LEU A 95 -6.31 0.39 3.73
C LEU A 95 -6.67 -1.10 3.79
N ALA A 96 -6.20 -1.86 2.81
CA ALA A 96 -6.14 -3.31 2.87
C ALA A 96 -4.79 -3.81 2.34
N LEU A 97 -4.29 -4.90 2.88
CA LEU A 97 -3.09 -5.59 2.39
C LEU A 97 -3.32 -7.10 2.50
N VAL A 98 -3.13 -7.82 1.40
CA VAL A 98 -3.24 -9.28 1.32
C VAL A 98 -1.97 -9.86 0.74
N ILE A 99 -1.46 -10.92 1.36
CA ILE A 99 -0.28 -11.66 0.92
C ILE A 99 -0.65 -13.11 0.62
N TYR A 100 -0.29 -13.54 -0.58
CA TYR A 100 -0.40 -14.90 -1.07
C TYR A 100 1.00 -15.51 -1.25
N VAL A 101 1.14 -16.79 -0.97
CA VAL A 101 2.34 -17.58 -1.25
C VAL A 101 1.96 -18.79 -2.08
N ARG A 102 2.76 -19.04 -3.11
CA ARG A 102 2.59 -20.15 -4.04
C ARG A 102 2.67 -21.51 -3.32
N ASP A 103 1.72 -22.40 -3.57
CA ASP A 103 1.71 -23.79 -3.08
C ASP A 103 2.32 -24.71 -4.15
N GLU A 104 3.62 -24.53 -4.41
CA GLU A 104 4.35 -25.42 -5.33
C GLU A 104 4.83 -26.67 -4.57
N GLN A 105 4.35 -27.83 -4.98
CA GLN A 105 5.01 -29.11 -4.69
C GLN A 105 6.03 -29.35 -5.80
N LYS A 106 7.31 -29.01 -5.57
CA LYS A 106 8.34 -29.39 -6.54
C LYS A 106 8.42 -30.92 -6.61
N PHE A 107 8.50 -31.46 -7.82
CA PHE A 107 8.87 -32.86 -8.03
C PHE A 107 10.17 -33.14 -7.25
N ASN A 108 10.23 -34.27 -6.53
CA ASN A 108 11.34 -34.74 -5.67
C ASN A 108 11.38 -34.19 -4.23
N ASN A 109 10.32 -34.43 -3.43
CA ASN A 109 10.33 -34.28 -1.96
C ASN A 109 10.81 -32.91 -1.41
N SER A 110 10.75 -31.83 -2.21
CA SER A 110 11.08 -30.50 -1.70
C SER A 110 9.93 -29.97 -0.85
N GLU A 111 10.27 -29.34 0.28
CA GLU A 111 9.29 -28.71 1.16
C GLU A 111 8.50 -27.61 0.42
N ARG A 112 7.17 -27.56 0.63
CA ARG A 112 6.29 -26.58 0.00
C ARG A 112 6.72 -25.16 0.40
N LEU A 113 6.65 -24.20 -0.52
CA LEU A 113 7.06 -22.82 -0.22
C LEU A 113 6.29 -22.20 0.96
N VAL A 114 5.01 -22.57 1.13
CA VAL A 114 4.21 -22.15 2.29
C VAL A 114 4.79 -22.64 3.63
N ASN A 115 5.39 -23.82 3.67
CA ASN A 115 5.99 -24.36 4.90
C ASN A 115 7.30 -23.65 5.28
N ARG A 116 7.91 -22.94 4.33
CA ARG A 116 9.10 -22.10 4.55
C ARG A 116 8.77 -20.80 5.29
N ILE A 117 7.49 -20.45 5.41
CA ILE A 117 7.01 -19.32 6.22
C ILE A 117 7.03 -19.72 7.70
N LYS A 118 7.98 -19.18 8.47
CA LYS A 118 8.16 -19.52 9.89
C LYS A 118 7.37 -18.61 10.84
N SER A 119 7.12 -17.37 10.45
CA SER A 119 6.28 -16.44 11.22
C SER A 119 5.72 -15.33 10.36
N VAL A 120 4.58 -14.79 10.81
CA VAL A 120 3.82 -13.75 10.13
C VAL A 120 3.30 -12.74 11.15
N GLU A 121 3.84 -11.53 11.12
CA GLU A 121 3.49 -10.45 12.04
C GLU A 121 2.80 -9.32 11.27
N VAL A 122 1.89 -8.60 11.93
CA VAL A 122 1.14 -7.50 11.30
C VAL A 122 1.15 -6.31 12.24
N GLU A 123 1.45 -5.14 11.70
CA GLU A 123 1.29 -3.88 12.40
C GLU A 123 0.49 -2.87 11.58
N GLN A 124 -0.18 -1.97 12.29
CA GLN A 124 -1.06 -0.96 11.72
C GLN A 124 -0.83 0.36 12.44
N VAL A 125 -0.62 1.43 11.68
CA VAL A 125 -0.35 2.76 12.20
C VAL A 125 -1.20 3.80 11.48
N GLY A 126 -1.95 4.59 12.25
CA GLY A 126 -2.62 5.80 11.76
C GLY A 126 -1.69 7.02 11.84
N VAL A 127 -1.79 7.90 10.84
CA VAL A 127 -1.03 9.17 10.73
C VAL A 127 -1.96 10.33 10.38
N GLY A 128 -1.42 11.55 10.34
CA GLY A 128 -2.21 12.76 10.17
C GLY A 128 -2.75 13.31 11.49
N PRO A 129 -3.78 14.19 11.46
CA PRO A 129 -4.30 14.85 12.65
C PRO A 129 -4.72 13.85 13.73
N ILE A 130 -4.15 13.98 14.93
CA ILE A 130 -4.43 13.10 16.09
C ILE A 130 -4.16 11.61 15.77
N TRP A 131 -3.33 11.33 14.76
CA TRP A 131 -3.03 9.96 14.29
C TRP A 131 -4.29 9.17 13.89
N ALA A 132 -5.35 9.89 13.50
CA ALA A 132 -6.60 9.31 13.04
C ALA A 132 -6.33 8.46 11.79
N GLY A 133 -6.76 7.20 11.81
CA GLY A 133 -6.24 6.22 10.84
C GLY A 133 -6.75 6.32 9.40
N ASN A 134 -7.43 7.40 8.99
CA ASN A 134 -7.85 7.57 7.59
C ASN A 134 -6.66 7.68 6.60
N LYS A 135 -5.49 8.00 7.14
CA LYS A 135 -4.18 7.86 6.52
C LYS A 135 -3.32 7.00 7.43
N GLY A 136 -2.35 6.28 6.87
CA GLY A 136 -1.55 5.37 7.66
C GLY A 136 -0.83 4.34 6.84
N ALA A 137 -0.46 3.25 7.52
CA ALA A 137 0.11 2.08 6.89
C ALA A 137 -0.36 0.79 7.55
N ILE A 138 -0.43 -0.26 6.74
CA ILE A 138 -0.44 -1.66 7.17
C ILE A 138 0.92 -2.23 6.80
N ALA A 139 1.58 -2.86 7.77
CA ALA A 139 2.83 -3.56 7.54
C ALA A 139 2.67 -5.05 7.88
N ILE A 140 3.10 -5.93 6.99
CA ILE A 140 3.13 -7.38 7.22
C ILE A 140 4.57 -7.86 7.08
N ARG A 141 5.08 -8.50 8.13
CA ARG A 141 6.43 -9.05 8.19
C ARG A 141 6.36 -10.57 8.13
N LEU A 142 7.13 -11.16 7.22
CA LEU A 142 7.29 -12.59 7.05
C LEU A 142 8.72 -12.99 7.44
N ILE A 143 8.86 -14.11 8.14
CA ILE A 143 10.12 -14.85 8.15
C ILE A 143 9.98 -15.98 7.13
N TYR A 144 10.77 -15.89 6.05
CA TYR A 144 10.84 -16.90 4.99
C TYR A 144 12.21 -17.58 5.08
N ASP A 145 12.23 -18.86 5.45
CA ASP A 145 13.41 -19.61 5.88
C ASP A 145 14.27 -18.88 6.92
N THR A 146 15.16 -18.02 6.45
CA THR A 146 16.25 -17.40 7.20
C THR A 146 16.27 -15.90 7.01
N ILE A 147 15.46 -15.40 6.07
CA ILE A 147 15.34 -13.98 5.76
C ILE A 147 14.02 -13.43 6.28
N SER A 148 14.03 -12.13 6.53
CA SER A 148 12.86 -11.34 6.89
C SER A 148 12.45 -10.45 5.72
N VAL A 149 11.18 -10.54 5.34
CA VAL A 149 10.59 -9.74 4.25
C VAL A 149 9.42 -8.93 4.80
N CYS A 150 9.48 -7.61 4.68
CA CYS A 150 8.46 -6.70 5.18
C CYS A 150 7.73 -5.99 4.03
N PHE A 151 6.41 -6.05 4.04
CA PHE A 151 5.55 -5.37 3.07
C PHE A 151 4.80 -4.25 3.78
N VAL A 152 4.97 -3.00 3.35
CA VAL A 152 4.34 -1.82 3.94
C VAL A 152 3.46 -1.16 2.90
N CYS A 153 2.13 -1.29 3.06
CA CYS A 153 1.14 -0.60 2.24
C CYS A 153 0.70 0.68 2.95
N ALA A 154 0.94 1.84 2.35
CA ALA A 154 0.67 3.15 2.95
C ALA A 154 -0.32 4.00 2.15
N HIS A 155 -0.95 4.94 2.84
CA HIS A 155 -1.75 6.01 2.26
C HIS A 155 -1.40 7.31 2.98
N LEU A 156 -0.68 8.21 2.31
CA LEU A 156 -0.14 9.44 2.90
C LEU A 156 -1.02 10.67 2.63
N ALA A 157 -0.74 11.78 3.31
CA ALA A 157 -1.51 13.02 3.22
C ALA A 157 -1.71 13.52 1.77
N PRO A 158 -2.96 13.88 1.39
CA PRO A 158 -3.28 14.31 0.03
C PRO A 158 -2.95 15.78 -0.20
N HIS A 159 -3.17 16.26 -1.42
CA HIS A 159 -2.94 17.64 -1.91
C HIS A 159 -1.48 18.00 -2.17
N SER A 160 -1.23 18.74 -3.26
CA SER A 160 0.11 19.06 -3.74
C SER A 160 0.95 19.86 -2.73
N HIS A 161 0.35 20.77 -1.97
CA HIS A 161 1.04 21.61 -0.99
C HIS A 161 1.45 20.88 0.30
N ASN A 162 0.90 19.69 0.59
CA ASN A 162 1.13 18.95 1.84
C ASN A 162 2.41 18.08 1.81
N ILE A 163 3.49 18.57 1.23
CA ILE A 163 4.77 17.83 1.12
C ILE A 163 5.30 17.52 2.52
N GLU A 164 5.39 18.54 3.38
CA GLU A 164 5.91 18.38 4.75
C GLU A 164 5.06 17.39 5.57
N GLU A 165 3.73 17.42 5.39
CA GLU A 165 2.84 16.49 6.07
C GLU A 165 3.04 15.05 5.58
N ARG A 166 3.27 14.82 4.28
CA ARG A 166 3.64 13.50 3.76
C ARG A 166 4.97 13.01 4.33
N ASN A 167 5.97 13.88 4.44
CA ASN A 167 7.25 13.53 5.07
C ASN A 167 7.06 13.17 6.55
N LYS A 168 6.24 13.94 7.29
CA LYS A 168 5.86 13.63 8.68
C LYS A 168 5.09 12.30 8.79
N ASN A 169 4.20 12.01 7.85
CA ASN A 169 3.47 10.75 7.79
C ASN A 169 4.43 9.57 7.58
N PHE A 170 5.35 9.66 6.60
CA PHE A 170 6.40 8.67 6.38
C PHE A 170 7.23 8.45 7.65
N LYS A 171 7.75 9.52 8.26
CA LYS A 171 8.52 9.44 9.51
C LYS A 171 7.72 8.75 10.62
N SER A 172 6.46 9.15 10.82
CA SER A 172 5.58 8.54 11.82
C SER A 172 5.34 7.05 11.57
N ILE A 173 5.30 6.59 10.31
CA ILE A 173 5.19 5.17 9.97
C ILE A 173 6.48 4.44 10.38
N ILE A 174 7.64 4.96 9.96
CA ILE A 174 8.94 4.36 10.29
C ILE A 174 9.17 4.26 11.81
N GLU A 175 8.80 5.29 12.58
CA GLU A 175 9.04 5.32 14.02
C GLU A 175 8.04 4.48 14.84
N ARG A 176 6.91 4.05 14.25
CA ARG A 176 5.80 3.41 14.98
C ARG A 176 5.42 2.02 14.50
N VAL A 177 5.78 1.63 13.27
CA VAL A 177 5.65 0.25 12.82
C VAL A 177 6.78 -0.55 13.45
N ILE A 178 6.47 -1.19 14.59
CA ILE A 178 7.41 -1.96 15.39
C ILE A 178 6.83 -3.36 15.59
N PHE A 179 7.48 -4.36 15.02
CA PHE A 179 7.17 -5.77 15.25
C PHE A 179 7.82 -6.24 16.55
N THR A 180 7.38 -7.39 17.06
CA THR A 180 7.91 -7.93 18.32
C THR A 180 8.06 -9.43 18.19
N ASN A 181 9.30 -9.89 18.15
CA ASN A 181 9.58 -11.33 18.07
C ASN A 181 9.26 -12.04 19.39
N LYS A 182 9.40 -13.36 19.41
CA LYS A 182 9.16 -14.20 20.61
C LYS A 182 10.02 -13.79 21.82
N ASN A 183 11.20 -13.20 21.58
CA ASN A 183 12.13 -12.75 22.62
C ASN A 183 11.81 -11.34 23.12
N LYS A 184 10.73 -10.72 22.62
CA LYS A 184 10.31 -9.34 22.91
C LYS A 184 11.28 -8.27 22.38
N ASP A 185 12.10 -8.59 21.39
CA ASP A 185 12.93 -7.60 20.71
C ASP A 185 12.04 -6.71 19.83
N GLU A 186 12.25 -5.40 19.90
CA GLU A 186 11.62 -4.43 19.02
C GLU A 186 12.29 -4.48 17.64
N ILE A 187 11.51 -4.80 16.60
CA ILE A 187 12.01 -4.91 15.23
C ILE A 187 11.36 -3.80 14.40
N THR A 188 12.17 -2.86 13.91
CA THR A 188 11.73 -1.77 13.04
C THR A 188 11.58 -2.24 11.59
N ILE A 189 11.05 -1.37 10.72
CA ILE A 189 11.01 -1.62 9.27
C ILE A 189 12.43 -1.87 8.72
N TYR A 190 13.42 -1.06 9.09
CA TYR A 190 14.81 -1.15 8.58
C TYR A 190 15.61 -2.33 9.15
N ASP A 191 15.12 -2.99 10.20
CA ASP A 191 15.77 -4.18 10.75
C ASP A 191 15.56 -5.43 9.89
N ASN A 192 14.60 -5.41 8.96
CA ASN A 192 14.30 -6.49 8.04
C ASN A 192 15.30 -6.56 6.90
N ASP A 193 15.58 -7.78 6.41
CA ASP A 193 16.54 -8.02 5.33
C ASP A 193 16.05 -7.38 4.03
N TYR A 194 14.75 -7.49 3.75
CA TYR A 194 14.11 -6.93 2.57
C TYR A 194 12.82 -6.20 2.94
N VAL A 195 12.63 -5.01 2.39
CA VAL A 195 11.41 -4.22 2.59
C VAL A 195 10.85 -3.77 1.25
N PHE A 196 9.55 -3.92 1.07
CA PHE A 196 8.77 -3.32 -0.01
C PHE A 196 7.81 -2.30 0.60
N PHE A 197 8.01 -1.02 0.29
CA PHE A 197 7.16 0.06 0.74
C PHE A 197 6.39 0.62 -0.45
N PHE A 198 5.07 0.51 -0.41
CA PHE A 198 4.21 0.82 -1.55
C PHE A 198 2.89 1.43 -1.10
N GLY A 199 2.14 1.98 -2.05
CA GLY A 199 0.83 2.54 -1.76
C GLY A 199 0.53 3.81 -2.53
N ASP A 200 -0.54 4.49 -2.13
CA ASP A 200 -0.82 5.87 -2.52
C ASP A 200 0.00 6.81 -1.61
N LEU A 201 1.23 7.08 -2.04
CA LEU A 201 2.15 7.97 -1.35
C LEU A 201 1.79 9.45 -1.56
N ASN A 202 0.87 9.75 -2.48
CA ASN A 202 0.28 11.06 -2.70
C ASN A 202 1.25 12.22 -3.03
N TYR A 203 2.53 11.95 -3.30
CA TYR A 203 3.45 12.93 -3.86
C TYR A 203 3.01 13.31 -5.28
N ARG A 204 3.16 14.59 -5.61
CA ARG A 204 2.63 15.20 -6.84
C ARG A 204 3.76 15.72 -7.71
N ILE A 205 3.40 16.19 -8.90
CA ILE A 205 4.29 16.97 -9.74
C ILE A 205 4.30 18.42 -9.22
N GLU A 206 5.49 18.98 -9.01
CA GLU A 206 5.69 20.36 -8.63
C GLU A 206 5.65 21.26 -9.88
N ILE A 207 4.68 22.17 -9.93
CA ILE A 207 4.34 22.96 -11.13
C ILE A 207 5.00 24.34 -11.04
N GLY A 208 6.24 24.37 -10.54
CA GLY A 208 6.98 25.62 -10.37
C GLY A 208 7.24 26.30 -11.71
N SER A 209 8.36 25.98 -12.36
CA SER A 209 8.73 26.52 -13.67
C SER A 209 7.98 25.89 -14.85
N LEU A 210 7.15 24.87 -14.60
CA LEU A 210 6.43 24.14 -15.62
C LEU A 210 4.99 24.66 -15.70
N THR A 211 4.64 25.37 -16.77
CA THR A 211 3.24 25.77 -17.00
C THR A 211 2.34 24.55 -17.19
N GLU A 212 1.07 24.62 -16.82
CA GLU A 212 0.07 23.56 -17.06
C GLU A 212 0.07 23.07 -18.51
N THR A 213 0.06 23.98 -19.49
CA THR A 213 0.05 23.63 -20.92
C THR A 213 1.28 22.81 -21.30
N LYS A 214 2.46 23.19 -20.81
CA LYS A 214 3.71 22.46 -21.05
C LYS A 214 3.69 21.08 -20.38
N LEU A 215 3.22 20.99 -19.12
CA LEU A 215 3.06 19.72 -18.43
C LEU A 215 2.16 18.78 -19.24
N MET A 216 0.95 19.23 -19.61
CA MET A 216 0.01 18.41 -20.35
C MET A 216 0.53 18.00 -21.73
N ASN A 217 1.27 18.87 -22.42
CA ASN A 217 1.92 18.52 -23.69
C ASN A 217 2.94 17.39 -23.49
N LEU A 218 3.83 17.52 -22.49
CA LEU A 218 4.82 16.48 -22.18
C LEU A 218 4.16 15.14 -21.83
N LEU A 219 3.08 15.17 -21.02
CA LEU A 219 2.35 13.96 -20.65
C LEU A 219 1.64 13.32 -21.85
N ASN A 220 0.99 14.11 -22.71
CA ASN A 220 0.26 13.62 -23.88
C ASN A 220 1.18 13.10 -24.99
N THR A 221 2.44 13.55 -25.02
CA THR A 221 3.48 13.09 -25.95
C THR A 221 4.39 12.02 -25.35
N ASN A 222 4.00 11.44 -24.20
CA ASN A 222 4.73 10.40 -23.47
C ASN A 222 6.17 10.78 -23.07
N GLN A 223 6.47 12.08 -22.93
CA GLN A 223 7.78 12.59 -22.53
C GLN A 223 7.93 12.63 -21.00
N TYR A 224 7.64 11.51 -20.34
CA TYR A 224 7.57 11.43 -18.87
C TYR A 224 8.91 11.77 -18.20
N GLN A 225 10.03 11.37 -18.79
CA GLN A 225 11.36 11.63 -18.26
C GLN A 225 11.70 13.12 -18.12
N LEU A 226 11.07 13.99 -18.92
CA LEU A 226 11.23 15.45 -18.78
C LEU A 226 10.43 16.04 -17.61
N VAL A 227 9.48 15.27 -17.06
CA VAL A 227 8.60 15.67 -15.96
C VAL A 227 9.06 15.06 -14.62
N ILE A 228 9.69 13.89 -14.64
CA ILE A 228 10.23 13.18 -13.47
C ILE A 228 11.11 14.05 -12.54
N PRO A 229 11.95 14.98 -13.02
CA PRO A 229 12.71 15.88 -12.16
C PRO A 229 11.85 16.74 -11.22
N PHE A 230 10.60 17.01 -11.61
CA PHE A 230 9.60 17.79 -10.86
C PHE A 230 8.71 16.92 -9.96
N ASP A 231 8.91 15.60 -9.90
CA ASP A 231 8.18 14.72 -8.99
C ASP A 231 8.62 14.97 -7.53
N GLN A 232 7.67 15.30 -6.67
CA GLN A 232 7.96 15.65 -5.27
C GLN A 232 8.61 14.50 -4.50
N LEU A 233 8.26 13.23 -4.77
CA LEU A 233 8.90 12.11 -4.08
C LEU A 233 10.38 12.03 -4.45
N ASN A 234 10.71 12.14 -5.74
CA ASN A 234 12.10 12.17 -6.20
C ASN A 234 12.88 13.35 -5.63
N ILE A 235 12.27 14.53 -5.55
CA ILE A 235 12.87 15.72 -4.93
C ILE A 235 13.16 15.46 -3.44
N GLU A 236 12.18 14.99 -2.67
CA GLU A 236 12.33 14.78 -1.23
C GLU A 236 13.29 13.62 -0.89
N LYS A 237 13.35 12.58 -1.73
CA LYS A 237 14.38 11.53 -1.66
C LYS A 237 15.78 12.09 -1.85
N ARG A 238 16.01 12.92 -2.89
CA ARG A 238 17.31 13.56 -3.14
C ARG A 238 17.74 14.49 -2.01
N LYS A 239 16.78 15.12 -1.32
CA LYS A 239 17.04 15.94 -0.12
C LYS A 239 17.31 15.11 1.16
N GLY A 240 17.21 13.77 1.09
CA GLY A 240 17.38 12.88 2.24
C GLY A 240 16.24 12.97 3.28
N GLN A 241 15.08 13.53 2.91
CA GLN A 241 13.97 13.73 3.86
C GLN A 241 13.15 12.47 4.09
N VAL A 242 13.08 11.60 3.08
CA VAL A 242 12.24 10.40 3.08
C VAL A 242 12.94 9.27 2.34
N PHE A 243 12.58 8.03 2.68
CA PHE A 243 13.01 6.83 1.95
C PHE A 243 14.53 6.70 1.78
N ASP A 244 15.29 7.02 2.83
CA ASP A 244 16.75 6.81 2.80
C ASP A 244 17.08 5.32 2.61
N GLY A 245 18.06 5.05 1.74
CA GLY A 245 18.42 3.68 1.33
C GLY A 245 17.41 2.96 0.44
N PHE A 246 16.17 3.47 0.29
CA PHE A 246 15.17 2.86 -0.58
C PHE A 246 15.40 3.22 -2.05
N GLN A 247 15.33 2.20 -2.89
CA GLN A 247 15.36 2.29 -4.34
C GLN A 247 13.95 2.25 -4.91
N GLU A 248 13.82 2.70 -6.15
CA GLU A 248 12.60 2.67 -6.93
C GLU A 248 12.97 2.42 -8.39
N GLY A 249 12.12 1.70 -9.13
CA GLY A 249 12.33 1.48 -10.56
C GLY A 249 12.18 2.76 -11.37
N GLU A 250 12.74 2.78 -12.58
CA GLU A 250 12.49 3.85 -13.53
C GLU A 250 11.00 3.91 -13.90
N ILE A 251 10.43 5.12 -13.93
CA ILE A 251 9.01 5.33 -14.23
C ILE A 251 8.85 5.62 -15.72
N GLU A 252 8.41 4.60 -16.47
CA GLU A 252 8.16 4.69 -17.91
C GLU A 252 6.66 4.76 -18.27
N PHE A 253 5.80 4.82 -17.26
CA PHE A 253 4.35 4.89 -17.40
C PHE A 253 3.81 6.29 -17.05
N PRO A 254 2.65 6.69 -17.59
CA PRO A 254 2.06 8.00 -17.30
C PRO A 254 1.66 8.12 -15.82
N PRO A 255 1.44 9.37 -15.34
CA PRO A 255 0.89 9.62 -14.02
C PRO A 255 -0.34 8.76 -13.73
N THR A 256 -0.41 8.16 -12.56
CA THR A 256 -1.48 7.22 -12.19
C THR A 256 -2.73 7.92 -11.65
N TYR A 257 -2.63 9.21 -11.36
CA TYR A 257 -3.67 10.07 -10.82
C TYR A 257 -3.61 11.43 -11.53
N LYS A 258 -4.66 12.23 -11.68
CA LYS A 258 -6.07 11.97 -11.42
C LYS A 258 -6.81 11.82 -12.75
N TYR A 259 -7.50 10.71 -12.96
CA TYR A 259 -8.30 10.48 -14.16
C TYR A 259 -9.76 10.85 -13.97
N HIS A 260 -10.46 11.07 -15.09
CA HIS A 260 -11.91 10.95 -15.09
C HIS A 260 -12.30 9.48 -14.90
N ILE A 261 -13.20 9.20 -13.97
CA ILE A 261 -13.80 7.87 -13.81
C ILE A 261 -14.45 7.48 -15.14
N GLY A 262 -14.24 6.24 -15.59
CA GLY A 262 -14.67 5.75 -16.90
C GLY A 262 -13.65 6.00 -18.02
N SER A 263 -12.56 6.75 -17.79
CA SER A 263 -11.57 7.07 -18.81
C SER A 263 -10.25 6.32 -18.64
N THR A 264 -9.69 5.83 -19.75
CA THR A 264 -8.34 5.24 -19.81
C THR A 264 -7.23 6.27 -20.04
N ARG A 265 -7.57 7.45 -20.59
CA ARG A 265 -6.57 8.44 -21.06
C ARG A 265 -6.80 9.86 -20.57
N SER A 266 -8.02 10.23 -20.17
CA SER A 266 -8.36 11.61 -19.85
C SER A 266 -8.09 11.94 -18.39
N PHE A 267 -7.15 12.86 -18.17
CA PHE A 267 -6.89 13.43 -16.87
C PHE A 267 -7.97 14.44 -16.46
N ASN A 268 -8.35 14.42 -15.18
CA ASN A 268 -9.24 15.39 -14.57
C ASN A 268 -8.43 16.50 -13.88
N THR A 269 -8.16 17.58 -14.62
CA THR A 269 -7.36 18.72 -14.15
C THR A 269 -8.14 19.77 -13.36
N SER A 270 -9.47 19.61 -13.22
CA SER A 270 -10.37 20.63 -12.64
C SER A 270 -9.99 21.12 -11.23
N LYS A 271 -9.31 20.27 -10.43
CA LYS A 271 -8.93 20.58 -9.04
C LYS A 271 -7.47 20.27 -8.72
N LYS A 272 -6.85 19.39 -9.50
CA LYS A 272 -5.54 18.80 -9.22
C LYS A 272 -4.90 18.39 -10.52
N PHE A 273 -3.60 18.60 -10.62
CA PHE A 273 -2.83 18.11 -11.75
C PHE A 273 -2.52 16.63 -11.64
N PRO A 274 -2.20 15.97 -12.76
CA PRO A 274 -1.75 14.60 -12.75
C PRO A 274 -0.47 14.42 -11.90
N GLY A 275 -0.28 13.23 -11.33
CA GLY A 275 0.93 12.87 -10.61
C GLY A 275 1.07 11.36 -10.40
N TRP A 276 2.29 10.91 -10.14
CA TRP A 276 2.61 9.53 -9.76
C TRP A 276 2.40 9.36 -8.26
N CYS A 277 1.13 9.26 -7.86
CA CYS A 277 0.74 9.07 -6.47
C CYS A 277 1.02 7.63 -5.99
N ASP A 278 0.85 6.65 -6.88
CA ASP A 278 0.91 5.23 -6.58
C ASP A 278 2.31 4.67 -6.88
N ARG A 279 3.04 4.25 -5.83
CA ARG A 279 4.49 3.99 -5.91
C ARG A 279 4.88 2.68 -5.26
N ILE A 280 6.00 2.08 -5.70
CA ILE A 280 6.57 0.86 -5.12
C ILE A 280 8.08 1.05 -4.97
N LEU A 281 8.53 1.16 -3.73
CA LEU A 281 9.92 1.29 -3.35
C LEU A 281 10.40 0.03 -2.65
N TYR A 282 11.70 -0.23 -2.72
CA TYR A 282 12.30 -1.41 -2.11
C TYR A 282 13.63 -1.08 -1.42
N TYR A 283 13.95 -1.83 -0.37
CA TYR A 283 15.17 -1.70 0.42
C TYR A 283 15.73 -3.08 0.75
N SER A 284 17.04 -3.20 0.72
CA SER A 284 17.78 -4.35 1.26
C SER A 284 18.70 -3.86 2.36
N LYS A 285 18.71 -4.58 3.49
CA LYS A 285 19.64 -4.33 4.59
C LYS A 285 21.07 -4.72 4.22
N GLN A 286 21.21 -5.65 3.29
CA GLN A 286 22.52 -6.01 2.76
C GLN A 286 23.04 -4.84 1.93
N SER A 287 24.29 -4.46 2.17
CA SER A 287 24.96 -3.38 1.44
C SER A 287 25.10 -3.66 -0.06
N ASN A 288 24.89 -4.90 -0.51
CA ASN A 288 24.80 -5.22 -1.93
C ASN A 288 23.35 -5.10 -2.44
N THR A 289 23.10 -4.01 -3.17
CA THR A 289 21.83 -3.73 -3.85
C THR A 289 21.50 -4.73 -4.95
N GLU A 290 22.47 -5.49 -5.45
CA GLU A 290 22.27 -6.57 -6.44
C GLU A 290 21.48 -7.77 -5.88
N SER A 291 21.22 -7.79 -4.55
CA SER A 291 20.36 -8.78 -3.91
C SER A 291 18.89 -8.68 -4.34
N ILE A 292 18.44 -7.53 -4.87
CA ILE A 292 17.09 -7.35 -5.40
C ILE A 292 17.17 -6.98 -6.88
N ILE A 293 16.62 -7.83 -7.74
CA ILE A 293 16.50 -7.59 -9.18
C ILE A 293 15.06 -7.17 -9.46
N LEU A 294 14.87 -5.96 -9.99
CA LEU A 294 13.58 -5.49 -10.50
C LEU A 294 13.43 -5.92 -11.97
N HIS A 295 12.41 -6.73 -12.26
CA HIS A 295 12.12 -7.19 -13.62
C HIS A 295 11.13 -6.30 -14.35
N GLN A 296 10.18 -5.72 -13.61
CA GLN A 296 9.08 -4.97 -14.18
C GLN A 296 8.56 -3.96 -13.18
N TYR A 297 8.27 -2.75 -13.64
CA TYR A 297 7.56 -1.73 -12.87
C TYR A 297 6.61 -0.98 -13.81
N MET A 298 5.30 -1.16 -13.62
CA MET A 298 4.30 -0.64 -14.56
C MET A 298 3.01 -0.18 -13.90
N SER A 299 2.29 0.69 -14.61
CA SER A 299 0.89 1.02 -14.37
C SER A 299 0.02 0.40 -15.47
N ASN A 300 -1.20 0.00 -15.13
CA ASN A 300 -2.19 -0.40 -16.14
C ASN A 300 -3.30 0.65 -16.29
N ASN A 301 -3.33 1.31 -17.45
CA ASN A 301 -4.24 2.43 -17.71
C ASN A 301 -5.67 2.00 -18.10
N ASP A 302 -5.90 0.72 -18.39
CA ASP A 302 -7.20 0.20 -18.83
C ASP A 302 -8.23 0.11 -17.68
N TYR A 303 -7.79 0.34 -16.45
CA TYR A 303 -8.66 0.39 -15.27
C TYR A 303 -9.34 1.74 -15.16
N THR A 304 -10.67 1.75 -15.10
CA THR A 304 -11.49 2.96 -15.20
C THR A 304 -12.46 3.12 -14.04
N THR A 305 -12.56 2.14 -13.13
CA THR A 305 -13.46 2.22 -11.96
C THR A 305 -13.01 3.29 -10.96
N SER A 306 -11.69 3.45 -10.78
CA SER A 306 -11.09 4.49 -9.94
C SER A 306 -10.60 5.68 -10.76
N ASP A 307 -10.36 6.81 -10.09
CA ASP A 307 -9.59 7.94 -10.65
C ASP A 307 -8.07 7.72 -10.54
N HIS A 308 -7.65 6.61 -9.94
CA HIS A 308 -6.28 6.10 -9.96
C HIS A 308 -6.11 4.93 -10.95
N LYS A 309 -4.86 4.68 -11.34
CA LYS A 309 -4.46 3.50 -12.12
C LYS A 309 -3.65 2.54 -11.24
N PRO A 310 -3.92 1.22 -11.29
CA PRO A 310 -3.19 0.26 -10.50
C PRO A 310 -1.74 0.12 -10.98
N VAL A 311 -0.81 -0.06 -10.03
CA VAL A 311 0.62 -0.19 -10.26
C VAL A 311 1.11 -1.55 -9.76
N SER A 312 2.02 -2.18 -10.48
CA SER A 312 2.66 -3.44 -10.08
C SER A 312 4.15 -3.45 -10.36
N ALA A 313 4.88 -4.22 -9.56
CA ALA A 313 6.29 -4.49 -9.77
C ALA A 313 6.64 -5.94 -9.47
N LEU A 314 7.48 -6.54 -10.31
CA LEU A 314 7.98 -7.91 -10.16
C LEU A 314 9.46 -7.89 -9.80
N PHE A 315 9.81 -8.59 -8.74
CA PHE A 315 11.16 -8.66 -8.20
C PHE A 315 11.65 -10.10 -8.12
N THR A 316 12.97 -10.29 -8.17
CA THR A 316 13.65 -11.46 -7.64
C THR A 316 14.60 -11.05 -6.54
N ILE A 317 14.45 -11.67 -5.37
CA ILE A 317 15.41 -11.54 -4.28
C ILE A 317 16.38 -12.71 -4.34
N ASN A 318 17.68 -12.44 -4.33
CA ASN A 318 18.75 -13.41 -4.18
C ASN A 318 19.27 -13.40 -2.74
N TYR A 319 19.12 -14.51 -2.03
CA TYR A 319 19.56 -14.63 -0.63
C TYR A 319 20.40 -15.87 -0.39
N ALA A 320 21.34 -15.77 0.55
CA ALA A 320 22.18 -16.85 1.01
C ALA A 320 21.54 -17.61 2.20
N PRO A 321 21.78 -18.93 2.34
CA PRO A 321 21.49 -19.65 3.58
C PRO A 321 22.34 -19.14 4.75
N LEU A 322 21.92 -19.43 6.00
CA LEU A 322 22.49 -18.95 7.28
C LEU A 322 24.01 -19.13 7.50
N THR A 323 24.76 -19.74 6.61
CA THR A 323 26.19 -20.02 6.82
C THR A 323 27.11 -18.80 6.63
N SER A 324 26.60 -17.67 6.11
CA SER A 324 27.37 -16.44 5.92
C SER A 324 26.83 -15.29 6.78
N HIS A 325 27.09 -15.35 8.09
CA HIS A 325 26.94 -14.16 8.94
C HIS A 325 28.16 -13.27 8.78
N ASP A 326 28.15 -12.42 7.74
CA ASP A 326 29.03 -11.26 7.75
C ASP A 326 28.39 -10.20 8.67
N ASN A 327 28.95 -10.05 9.86
CA ASN A 327 28.40 -9.26 10.96
C ASN A 327 28.59 -7.74 10.77
N THR A 328 29.03 -7.28 9.61
CA THR A 328 29.14 -5.85 9.30
C THR A 328 27.80 -5.28 8.86
N VAL A 329 26.83 -5.22 9.78
CA VAL A 329 25.63 -4.39 9.61
C VAL A 329 26.01 -2.96 9.97
N THR A 330 26.42 -2.18 8.96
CA THR A 330 26.38 -0.72 9.09
C THR A 330 24.92 -0.32 9.31
N LYS A 331 24.58 0.13 10.52
CA LYS A 331 23.29 0.78 10.83
C LYS A 331 23.16 2.03 9.96
N LEU A 332 22.69 1.85 8.73
CA LEU A 332 22.21 2.93 7.89
C LEU A 332 20.89 3.39 8.49
N TYR A 333 20.93 4.62 8.99
CA TYR A 333 19.82 5.44 9.42
C TYR A 333 19.28 5.32 10.85
N LYS A 334 19.11 6.50 11.48
CA LYS A 334 18.74 6.70 12.89
C LYS A 334 17.34 7.31 13.01
N PHE A 335 16.30 6.56 12.65
CA PHE A 335 14.98 6.87 13.19
C PHE A 335 14.87 6.34 14.62
N LYS A 336 14.24 7.10 15.50
CA LYS A 336 14.04 6.68 16.90
C LYS A 336 12.66 6.08 17.03
N ILE A 337 12.57 4.90 17.64
CA ILE A 337 11.28 4.30 17.98
C ILE A 337 10.48 5.31 18.83
N ASP A 338 9.25 5.59 18.40
CA ASP A 338 8.37 6.50 19.10
C ASP A 338 7.89 5.84 20.40
N LYS A 339 8.34 6.38 21.53
CA LYS A 339 7.97 5.89 22.87
C LYS A 339 6.47 6.02 23.15
N TRP A 340 5.78 6.93 22.47
CA TRP A 340 4.34 7.15 22.61
C TRP A 340 3.51 6.37 21.59
N ARG A 341 4.12 5.47 20.80
CA ARG A 341 3.42 4.73 19.73
C ARG A 341 2.14 4.02 20.19
N PHE A 342 2.14 3.43 21.39
CA PHE A 342 0.97 2.76 21.96
C PHE A 342 -0.15 3.74 22.31
N VAL A 343 0.19 4.85 22.98
CA VAL A 343 -0.78 5.90 23.31
C VAL A 343 -1.36 6.50 22.04
N LYS A 344 -0.52 6.86 21.06
CA LYS A 344 -0.95 7.40 19.77
C LYS A 344 -1.85 6.43 19.00
N LYS A 345 -1.57 5.11 19.06
CA LYS A 345 -2.41 4.07 18.43
C LYS A 345 -3.78 4.01 19.10
N ILE A 346 -3.84 4.04 20.43
CA ILE A 346 -5.11 4.04 21.18
C ILE A 346 -5.90 5.31 20.90
N VAL A 347 -5.28 6.48 21.06
CA VAL A 347 -5.92 7.79 20.86
C VAL A 347 -6.43 7.94 19.43
N GLY A 348 -5.60 7.64 18.43
CA GLY A 348 -6.00 7.74 17.02
C GLY A 348 -7.15 6.79 16.67
N ASN A 349 -7.15 5.57 17.22
CA ASN A 349 -8.23 4.60 17.02
C ASN A 349 -9.53 5.01 17.70
N ILE A 350 -9.48 5.64 18.88
CA ILE A 350 -10.67 6.17 19.55
C ILE A 350 -11.21 7.36 18.77
N ALA A 351 -10.34 8.32 18.43
CA ALA A 351 -10.71 9.53 17.71
C ALA A 351 -11.39 9.23 16.37
N ILE A 352 -10.82 8.31 15.57
CA ILE A 352 -11.40 7.96 14.27
C ILE A 352 -12.74 7.25 14.39
N LYS A 353 -12.94 6.41 15.44
CA LYS A 353 -14.22 5.75 15.68
C LYS A 353 -15.30 6.74 16.14
N ILE A 354 -14.96 7.68 17.02
CA ILE A 354 -15.88 8.74 17.44
C ILE A 354 -16.29 9.59 16.24
N PHE A 355 -15.31 10.05 15.45
CA PHE A 355 -15.57 10.82 14.24
C PHE A 355 -16.43 10.04 13.24
N GLY A 356 -16.08 8.77 13.00
CA GLY A 356 -16.82 7.88 12.12
C GLY A 356 -18.26 7.65 12.60
N PHE A 357 -18.47 7.50 13.91
CA PHE A 357 -19.80 7.31 14.49
C PHE A 357 -20.65 8.58 14.34
N LEU A 358 -20.09 9.75 14.67
CA LEU A 358 -20.78 11.03 14.52
C LEU A 358 -21.15 11.28 13.06
N TRP A 359 -20.22 11.05 12.13
CA TRP A 359 -20.51 11.16 10.70
C TRP A 359 -21.55 10.12 10.25
N TRP A 360 -21.45 8.88 10.69
CA TRP A 360 -22.44 7.86 10.35
C TRP A 360 -23.85 8.22 10.83
N LEU A 361 -23.96 8.74 12.05
CA LEU A 361 -25.22 9.13 12.69
C LEU A 361 -25.93 10.24 11.93
N ILE A 362 -25.20 11.24 11.41
CA ILE A 362 -25.78 12.39 10.70
C ILE A 362 -25.75 12.27 9.17
N GLY A 363 -24.90 11.39 8.64
CA GLY A 363 -24.58 11.30 7.22
C GLY A 363 -25.22 10.11 6.50
N THR A 364 -25.82 9.16 7.22
CA THR A 364 -26.47 7.99 6.62
C THR A 364 -27.97 7.99 6.91
N LYS A 365 -28.78 7.47 5.97
CA LYS A 365 -30.23 7.36 6.15
C LYS A 365 -30.59 6.59 7.43
N THR A 366 -29.90 5.47 7.67
CA THR A 366 -30.08 4.65 8.87
C THR A 366 -29.70 5.40 10.14
N GLY A 367 -28.54 6.09 10.15
CA GLY A 367 -28.11 6.91 11.28
C GLY A 367 -29.11 8.01 11.62
N CYS A 368 -29.55 8.77 10.62
CA CYS A 368 -30.54 9.84 10.81
C CYS A 368 -31.87 9.31 11.36
N GLY A 369 -32.31 8.12 10.92
CA GLY A 369 -33.51 7.47 11.45
C GLY A 369 -33.39 7.13 12.95
N ILE A 370 -32.23 6.60 13.38
CA ILE A 370 -31.96 6.31 14.80
C ILE A 370 -31.90 7.61 15.61
N LEU A 371 -31.23 8.64 15.08
CA LEU A 371 -31.14 9.94 15.75
C LEU A 371 -32.53 10.57 15.94
N ALA A 372 -33.38 10.53 14.90
CA ALA A 372 -34.75 11.02 14.99
C ALA A 372 -35.58 10.25 16.04
N LEU A 373 -35.42 8.92 16.11
CA LEU A 373 -36.07 8.09 17.12
C LEU A 373 -35.62 8.47 18.54
N LEU A 374 -34.31 8.62 18.77
CA LEU A 374 -33.76 9.02 20.07
C LEU A 374 -34.26 10.40 20.50
N ILE A 375 -34.29 11.38 19.58
CA ILE A 375 -34.85 12.71 19.83
C ILE A 375 -36.34 12.61 20.17
N SER A 376 -37.10 11.78 19.45
CA SER A 376 -38.54 11.59 19.70
C SER A 376 -38.81 10.97 21.08
N ILE A 377 -37.98 9.99 21.49
CA ILE A 377 -38.04 9.40 22.84
C ILE A 377 -37.70 10.45 23.91
N LEU A 378 -36.66 11.26 23.70
CA LEU A 378 -36.27 12.31 24.64
C LEU A 378 -37.35 13.40 24.79
N ILE A 379 -37.97 13.82 23.69
CA ILE A 379 -39.09 14.77 23.70
C ILE A 379 -40.29 14.14 24.42
N GLY A 380 -40.63 12.89 24.11
CA GLY A 380 -41.73 12.18 24.78
C GLY A 380 -41.51 12.04 26.29
N TRP A 381 -40.29 11.68 26.71
CA TRP A 381 -39.92 11.64 28.12
C TRP A 381 -40.03 13.02 28.77
N TYR A 382 -39.51 14.07 28.12
CA TYR A 382 -39.62 15.43 28.64
C TYR A 382 -41.08 15.83 28.85
N LEU A 383 -41.94 15.65 27.85
CA LEU A 383 -43.37 16.01 27.92
C LEU A 383 -44.19 15.21 28.95
N ILE A 384 -43.73 14.01 29.35
CA ILE A 384 -44.42 13.19 30.36
C ILE A 384 -44.03 13.61 31.77
N TYR A 385 -42.78 14.01 31.98
CA TYR A 385 -42.21 14.22 33.32
C TYR A 385 -41.98 15.68 33.69
N TRP A 386 -42.10 16.60 32.74
CA TRP A 386 -41.94 18.05 32.90
C TRP A 386 -42.99 18.79 32.09
#